data_AF-A0A816HUK1-F1
#
_entry.id   AF-A0A816HUK1-F1
#
_cell.length_a   1.000
_cell.length_b   1.000
_cell.length_c   1.000
_cell.angle_alpha   90.00
_cell.angle_beta   90.00
_cell.angle_gamma   90.00
#
_symmetry.space_group_name_H-M   'P 1'
#
loop_
_entity.id
_entity.type
_entity.pdbx_description
1 polymer ?
#
loop_
_entity_poly.entity_id
_entity_poly.type
_entity_poly.pdbx_seq_one_letter_code
_entity_poly.pdbx_strand_id
1 'polypeptide(L)' 'MGAEGAQHIADALRTNTTLTTLNLNENGIGAEAAQHIAGAMRTNTTLTTLHLGSNEIGAEGAQHIADALRT' A
#
# COMPACT_ATOMS: atom_id res chain seq x y z
N MET A 1 -2.44 7.21 9.92
CA MET A 1 -1.22 7.36 9.12
C MET A 1 -1.58 8.34 8.05
N GLY A 2 -0.93 9.50 8.04
CA GLY A 2 -1.20 10.51 7.00
C GLY A 2 -0.67 10.07 5.64
N ALA A 3 -1.10 10.76 4.59
CA ALA A 3 -0.67 10.51 3.21
C ALA A 3 0.86 10.53 3.05
N GLU A 4 1.54 11.49 3.70
CA GLU A 4 3.01 11.62 3.66
C GLU A 4 3.73 10.38 4.22
N GLY A 5 3.25 9.80 5.33
CA GLY A 5 3.83 8.57 5.88
C GLY A 5 3.68 7.38 4.93
N ALA A 6 2.52 7.26 4.28
CA ALA A 6 2.28 6.22 3.28
C ALA A 6 3.11 6.44 2.00
N GLN A 7 3.37 7.70 1.63
CA GLN A 7 4.26 8.03 0.51
C GLN A 7 5.69 7.53 0.77
N HIS A 8 6.25 7.76 1.96
CA HIS A 8 7.59 7.26 2.28
C HIS A 8 7.67 5.73 2.27
N ILE A 9 6.63 5.05 2.77
CA ILE A 9 6.53 3.58 2.68
C ILE A 9 6.48 3.14 1.21
N ALA A 10 5.67 3.80 0.39
CA ALA A 10 5.56 3.51 -1.03
C ALA A 10 6.91 3.70 -1.75
N ASP A 11 7.63 4.78 -1.49
CA ASP A 11 8.94 5.05 -2.08
C ASP A 11 9.96 3.96 -1.71
N ALA A 12 9.98 3.54 -0.45
CA ALA A 12 10.82 2.43 0.00
C ALA A 12 10.42 1.11 -0.68
N LEU A 13 9.12 0.82 -0.78
CA LEU A 13 8.62 -0.38 -1.45
C LEU A 13 9.03 -0.45 -2.92
N ARG A 14 9.06 0.66 -3.68
CA ARG A 14 9.43 0.58 -5.12
C ARG A 14 10.85 0.07 -5.36
N THR A 15 11.76 0.27 -4.40
CA THR A 15 13.17 -0.13 -4.54
C THR A 15 13.53 -1.35 -3.69
N ASN A 16 12.66 -1.75 -2.76
CA ASN A 16 12.91 -2.91 -1.92
C ASN A 16 12.74 -4.22 -2.71
N THR A 17 13.77 -5.07 -2.67
CA THR A 17 13.83 -6.35 -3.39
C THR A 17 13.97 -7.55 -2.45
N THR A 18 13.72 -7.37 -1.15
CA THR A 18 13.95 -8.41 -0.13
C THR A 18 12.73 -8.67 0.75
N LEU A 19 11.87 -7.66 0.94
CA LEU A 19 10.69 -7.75 1.78
C LEU A 19 9.59 -8.51 1.06
N THR A 20 9.10 -9.57 1.70
CA THR A 20 8.01 -10.41 1.19
C THR A 20 6.68 -10.13 1.91
N THR A 21 6.72 -9.62 3.14
CA THR A 21 5.52 -9.34 3.94
C THR A 21 5.60 -7.95 4.56
N LEU A 22 4.54 -7.16 4.40
CA LEU A 22 4.37 -5.86 5.06
C LEU A 22 3.04 -5.84 5.80
N ASN A 23 3.08 -5.50 7.10
CA ASN A 23 1.89 -5.36 7.92
C ASN A 23 1.65 -3.88 8.26
N LEU A 24 0.53 -3.34 7.77
CA LEU A 24 0.06 -1.98 8.02
C LEU A 24 -1.35 -1.97 8.64
N ASN A 25 -1.73 -3.03 9.37
CA ASN A 25 -3.00 -3.06 10.09
C ASN A 25 -3.11 -1.91 11.08
N GLU A 26 -4.32 -1.40 11.32
CA GLU A 26 -4.62 -0.41 12.38
C GLU A 26 -3.80 0.87 12.30
N ASN A 27 -3.41 1.27 11.08
CA ASN A 27 -2.61 2.45 10.88
C ASN A 27 -3.44 3.68 10.48
N GLY A 28 -4.77 3.60 10.39
CA GLY A 28 -5.61 4.71 9.92
C GLY A 28 -5.19 5.18 8.51
N ILE A 29 -4.99 4.23 7.59
CA ILE A 29 -4.69 4.49 6.17
C ILE A 29 -6.00 4.88 5.48
N GLY A 30 -6.06 6.13 4.99
CA GLY A 30 -7.16 6.64 4.16
C GLY A 30 -7.00 6.35 2.67
N ALA A 31 -7.94 6.82 1.85
CA ALA A 31 -7.93 6.60 0.41
C ALA A 31 -6.66 7.12 -0.31
N GLU A 32 -6.22 8.34 0.01
CA GLU A 32 -5.00 8.94 -0.56
C GLU A 32 -3.74 8.15 -0.18
N ALA A 33 -3.62 7.75 1.09
CA ALA A 33 -2.53 6.90 1.55
C ALA A 33 -2.53 5.53 0.84
N ALA A 34 -3.71 4.93 0.63
CA ALA A 34 -3.85 3.69 -0.11
C ALA A 34 -3.46 3.84 -1.60
N GLN A 35 -3.70 5.00 -2.22
CA GLN A 35 -3.24 5.29 -3.59
C GLN A 35 -1.72 5.21 -3.71
N HIS A 36 -0.98 5.78 -2.75
CA HIS A 36 0.49 5.71 -2.75
C HIS A 36 0.98 4.26 -2.64
N ILE A 37 0.43 3.48 -1.70
CA ILE A 37 0.77 2.08 -1.49
C ILE A 37 0.47 1.26 -2.75
N ALA A 38 -0.72 1.42 -3.32
CA ALA A 38 -1.13 0.78 -4.58
C ALA A 38 -0.17 1.10 -5.73
N GLY A 39 0.27 2.36 -5.83
CA GLY A 39 1.24 2.78 -6.84
C GLY A 39 2.60 2.07 -6.71
N ALA A 40 3.04 1.76 -5.49
CA ALA A 40 4.29 1.02 -5.28
C ALA A 40 4.14 -0.49 -5.56
N MET A 41 2.98 -1.08 -5.26
CA MET A 41 2.70 -2.50 -5.54
C MET A 41 2.86 -2.87 -7.02
N ARG A 42 2.57 -1.94 -7.94
CA ARG A 42 2.71 -2.18 -9.39
C ARG A 42 4.14 -2.43 -9.85
N THR A 43 5.13 -1.95 -9.10
CA THR A 43 6.55 -2.08 -9.48
C THR A 43 7.34 -2.98 -8.55
N ASN A 44 6.86 -3.18 -7.32
CA ASN A 44 7.49 -4.11 -6.39
C ASN A 44 7.13 -5.56 -6.78
N THR A 45 8.13 -6.37 -7.07
CA THR A 45 7.97 -7.77 -7.51
C THR A 45 8.24 -8.80 -6.42
N THR A 46 8.59 -8.37 -5.20
CA THR A 46 9.02 -9.25 -4.11
C THR A 46 8.01 -9.36 -2.98
N LEU A 47 7.20 -8.33 -2.78
CA LEU A 47 6.15 -8.28 -1.77
C LEU A 47 5.02 -9.24 -2.18
N THR A 48 4.82 -10.28 -1.39
CA THR A 48 3.77 -11.29 -1.62
C THR A 48 2.58 -11.11 -0.69
N THR A 49 2.79 -10.45 0.45
CA THR A 49 1.76 -10.28 1.48
C THR A 49 1.72 -8.84 1.98
N LEU A 50 0.53 -8.24 1.92
CA LEU A 50 0.26 -6.90 2.44
C LEU A 50 -0.99 -6.95 3.34
N HIS A 51 -0.81 -6.66 4.64
CA HIS A 51 -1.93 -6.56 5.57
C HIS A 51 -2.38 -5.11 5.74
N LEU A 52 -3.68 -4.86 5.51
CA LEU A 52 -4.31 -3.54 5.55
C LEU A 52 -5.59 -3.53 6.41
N GLY A 53 -5.79 -4.54 7.26
CA GLY A 53 -6.96 -4.67 8.12
C GLY A 53 -7.13 -3.49 9.08
N SER A 54 -8.38 -3.19 9.43
CA SER A 54 -8.74 -2.13 10.38
C SER A 54 -8.15 -0.75 10.01
N ASN A 55 -8.24 -0.38 8.73
CA ASN A 55 -7.89 0.94 8.22
C ASN A 55 -9.12 1.67 7.65
N GLU A 56 -8.95 2.94 7.31
CA GLU A 56 -10.00 3.85 6.82
C GLU A 56 -9.97 4.01 5.29
N ILE A 57 -9.66 2.92 4.57
CA ILE A 57 -9.30 2.94 3.14
C ILE A 57 -10.44 3.48 2.26
N GLY A 58 -11.69 3.18 2.64
CA GLY A 58 -12.88 3.56 1.88
C GLY A 58 -12.98 2.89 0.50
N ALA A 59 -14.04 3.21 -0.24
CA ALA A 59 -14.29 2.63 -1.57
C ALA A 59 -13.24 3.08 -2.60
N GLU A 60 -12.83 4.34 -2.57
CA GLU A 60 -11.81 4.90 -3.47
C GLU A 60 -10.45 4.24 -3.27
N GLY A 61 -9.97 4.15 -2.02
CA GLY A 61 -8.73 3.45 -1.71
C GLY A 61 -8.77 1.98 -2.10
N ALA A 62 -9.91 1.31 -1.89
CA ALA A 62 -10.08 -0.09 -2.29
C ALA A 62 -10.01 -0.26 -3.81
N GLN A 63 -10.54 0.69 -4.58
CA GLN A 63 -10.42 0.71 -6.03
C GLN A 63 -8.97 0.83 -6.48
N HIS A 64 -8.18 1.73 -5.87
CA HIS A 64 -6.74 1.84 -6.17
C HIS A 64 -5.98 0.54 -5.92
N ILE A 65 -6.24 -0.12 -4.79
CA ILE A 65 -5.62 -1.41 -4.45
C ILE A 65 -6.07 -2.49 -5.44
N ALA A 66 -7.36 -2.57 -5.76
CA ALA A 66 -7.88 -3.53 -6.72
C ALA A 66 -7.25 -3.36 -8.11
N ASP A 67 -7.06 -2.12 -8.56
CA ASP A 67 -6.39 -1.86 -9.83
C ASP A 67 -4.91 -2.22 -9.82
N ALA A 68 -4.22 -2.09 -8.68
CA ALA A 68 -2.83 -2.51 -8.54
C ALA A 68 -2.66 -4.04 -8.59
N LEU A 69 -3.66 -4.80 -8.14
CA LEU A 69 -3.64 -6.27 -8.18
C LEU A 69 -3.89 -6.88 -9.57
N ARG A 70 -4.28 -6.07 -10.56
CA ARG A 70 -4.57 -6.53 -11.94
C ARG A 70 -3.33 -6.64 -12.84
N THR A 71 -2.18 -6.15 -12.37
CA THR A 71 -0.92 -6.05 -13.13
C THR A 71 0.11 -7.01 -12.58
#